data_AF-A0A951DM96-F1
#
_entry.id   AF-A0A951DM96-F1
#
_cell.length_a   1.000
_cell.length_b   1.000
_cell.length_c   1.000
_cell.angle_alpha   90.00
_cell.angle_beta   90.00
_cell.angle_gamma   90.00
#
_symmetry.space_group_name_H-M   'P 1'
#
loop_
_entity.id
_entity.type
_entity.pdbx_description
1 polymer ?
#
loop_
_entity_poly.entity_id
_entity_poly.type
_entity_poly.pdbx_seq_one_letter_code
_entity_poly.pdbx_strand_id
1 'polypeptide(L)'
;MIHGSELAVFIALFLLVTVIGFLAARWRRGDLTLLSEWGLGGRRFGSVVTWFLLGGDLYTAYTFVAVPALVFAKGAIGLFALPYTIIVYPIVYVVMPKLWQAARNLGHITPADYVRDRFNSPFLALLIAITGIVATMPYIALQIFGIQVVIAQMGVNVEISLIVAFVVLALYTYVSGLRAPAL
;
A
#
# COMPACT_ATOMS: atom_id res chain seq x y z
N MET A 1 7.47 -27.71 -15.37
CA MET A 1 7.59 -28.64 -14.23
C MET A 1 7.26 -27.82 -12.99
N ILE A 2 6.44 -28.34 -12.06
CA ILE A 2 6.08 -27.57 -10.87
C ILE A 2 7.27 -27.56 -9.92
N HIS A 3 7.66 -26.37 -9.49
CA HIS A 3 8.75 -26.14 -8.56
C HIS A 3 8.22 -26.29 -7.12
N GLY A 4 8.22 -27.54 -6.63
CA GLY A 4 7.49 -27.92 -5.41
C GLY A 4 7.98 -27.22 -4.13
N SER A 5 9.26 -26.93 -4.02
CA SER A 5 9.84 -26.18 -2.88
C SER A 5 9.37 -24.73 -2.84
N GLU A 6 9.38 -24.06 -3.99
CA GLU A 6 9.02 -22.67 -4.18
C GLU A 6 7.52 -22.49 -3.93
N LEU A 7 6.70 -23.43 -4.43
CA LEU A 7 5.28 -23.46 -4.19
C LEU A 7 4.95 -23.69 -2.70
N ALA A 8 5.66 -24.60 -2.03
CA ALA A 8 5.46 -24.87 -0.61
C ALA A 8 5.80 -23.65 0.26
N VAL A 9 6.93 -22.98 -0.02
CA VAL A 9 7.32 -21.74 0.68
C VAL A 9 6.30 -20.64 0.42
N PHE A 10 5.87 -20.46 -0.83
CA PHE A 10 4.86 -19.46 -1.18
C PHE A 10 3.54 -19.70 -0.44
N ILE A 11 3.01 -20.93 -0.46
CA ILE A 11 1.77 -21.27 0.23
C ILE A 11 1.92 -21.07 1.74
N ALA A 12 3.04 -21.49 2.34
CA ALA A 12 3.29 -21.33 3.76
C ALA A 12 3.32 -19.85 4.17
N LEU A 13 4.04 -19.01 3.43
CA LEU A 13 4.10 -17.56 3.68
C LEU A 13 2.75 -16.88 3.42
N PHE A 14 2.07 -17.23 2.34
CA PHE A 14 0.76 -16.69 2.00
C PHE A 14 -0.27 -16.99 3.09
N LEU A 15 -0.30 -18.24 3.57
CA LEU A 15 -1.18 -18.64 4.68
C LEU A 15 -0.78 -17.95 5.99
N LEU A 16 0.51 -17.86 6.30
CA LEU A 16 1.00 -17.18 7.50
C LEU A 16 0.56 -15.71 7.51
N VAL A 17 0.82 -14.97 6.44
CA VAL A 17 0.44 -13.55 6.30
C VAL A 17 -1.08 -13.39 6.34
N THR A 18 -1.82 -14.28 5.67
CA THR A 18 -3.29 -14.28 5.71
C THR A 18 -3.79 -14.48 7.15
N VAL A 19 -3.26 -15.46 7.88
CA VAL A 19 -3.67 -15.75 9.27
C VAL A 19 -3.30 -14.60 10.20
N ILE A 20 -2.06 -14.09 10.14
CA ILE A 20 -1.63 -12.92 10.93
C ILE A 20 -2.55 -11.75 10.65
N GLY A 21 -2.87 -11.53 9.37
CA GLY A 21 -3.78 -10.49 8.98
C GLY A 21 -5.20 -10.63 9.55
N PHE A 22 -5.79 -11.83 9.49
CA PHE A 22 -7.10 -12.07 10.11
C PHE A 22 -7.07 -11.93 11.64
N LEU A 23 -5.97 -12.28 12.29
CA LEU A 23 -5.77 -12.04 13.72
C LEU A 23 -5.62 -10.54 14.01
N ALA A 24 -4.94 -9.80 13.14
CA ALA A 24 -4.75 -8.36 13.21
C ALA A 24 -6.05 -7.58 13.06
N ALA A 25 -6.98 -8.05 12.23
CA ALA A 25 -8.32 -7.49 12.12
C ALA A 25 -9.08 -7.49 13.46
N ARG A 26 -8.75 -8.42 14.36
CA ARG A 26 -9.31 -8.49 15.72
C ARG A 26 -8.47 -7.74 16.76
N TRP A 27 -7.30 -7.24 16.41
CA TRP A 27 -6.43 -6.47 17.30
C TRP A 27 -6.88 -5.01 17.37
N ARG A 28 -7.04 -4.49 18.60
CA ARG A 28 -7.58 -3.13 18.86
C ARG A 28 -8.87 -2.84 18.08
N ARG A 29 -9.87 -3.71 18.27
CA ARG A 29 -11.19 -3.59 17.64
C ARG A 29 -11.76 -2.18 17.83
N GLY A 30 -12.16 -1.59 16.73
CA GLY A 30 -12.93 -0.35 16.68
C GLY A 30 -14.18 -0.57 15.85
N ASP A 31 -15.08 0.41 15.84
CA ASP A 31 -16.26 0.36 15.00
C ASP A 31 -15.87 0.62 13.54
N LEU A 32 -15.82 -0.45 12.74
CA LEU A 32 -15.42 -0.39 11.33
C LEU A 32 -16.46 0.30 10.43
N THR A 33 -17.64 0.65 10.96
CA THR A 33 -18.60 1.51 10.26
C THR A 33 -18.12 2.97 10.20
N LEU A 34 -17.23 3.37 11.12
CA LEU A 34 -16.61 4.69 11.11
C LEU A 34 -15.44 4.72 10.11
N LEU A 35 -15.50 5.61 9.12
CA LEU A 35 -14.45 5.78 8.11
C LEU A 35 -13.07 6.09 8.70
N SER A 36 -13.01 6.77 9.85
CA SER A 36 -11.75 7.06 10.55
C SER A 36 -11.15 5.82 11.21
N GLU A 37 -11.97 4.87 11.65
CA GLU A 37 -11.53 3.59 12.21
C GLU A 37 -11.15 2.61 11.09
N TRP A 38 -11.92 2.57 10.01
CA TRP A 38 -11.62 1.72 8.83
C TRP A 38 -10.41 2.24 8.05
N GLY A 39 -10.39 3.53 7.68
CA GLY A 39 -9.36 4.11 6.81
C GLY A 39 -8.09 4.56 7.52
N LEU A 40 -8.14 4.90 8.82
CA LEU A 40 -6.97 5.39 9.58
C LEU A 40 -6.61 4.53 10.80
N GLY A 41 -7.28 3.39 11.00
CA GLY A 41 -7.05 2.52 12.17
C GLY A 41 -7.33 3.22 13.50
N GLY A 42 -8.26 4.19 13.51
CA GLY A 42 -8.58 5.03 14.67
C GLY A 42 -7.43 5.96 15.07
N ARG A 43 -6.36 6.02 14.25
CA ARG A 43 -5.11 6.72 14.51
C ARG A 43 -4.44 6.30 15.83
N ARG A 44 -4.51 4.99 16.16
CA ARG A 44 -4.04 4.39 17.43
C ARG A 44 -2.78 3.52 17.30
N PHE A 45 -2.23 3.35 16.10
CA PHE A 45 -1.12 2.42 15.84
C PHE A 45 0.23 2.87 16.44
N GLY A 46 0.38 4.15 16.79
CA GLY A 46 1.64 4.68 17.30
C GLY A 46 2.73 4.74 16.21
N SER A 47 3.87 5.35 16.54
CA SER A 47 4.89 5.69 15.53
C SER A 47 5.58 4.46 14.93
N VAL A 48 5.84 3.42 15.73
CA VAL A 48 6.58 2.22 15.26
C VAL A 48 5.77 1.44 14.22
N VAL A 49 4.51 1.13 14.50
CA VAL A 49 3.64 0.43 13.55
C VAL A 49 3.38 1.29 12.31
N THR A 50 3.16 2.60 12.49
CA THR A 50 3.01 3.54 11.38
C THR A 50 4.27 3.59 10.51
N TRP A 51 5.46 3.48 11.09
CA TRP A 51 6.72 3.43 10.35
C TRP A 51 6.83 2.18 9.49
N PHE A 52 6.48 0.99 10.03
CA PHE A 52 6.46 -0.25 9.24
C PHE A 52 5.38 -0.21 8.14
N LEU A 53 4.20 0.34 8.44
CA LEU A 53 3.13 0.55 7.46
C LEU A 53 3.59 1.43 6.29
N LEU A 54 4.17 2.59 6.60
CA LEU A 54 4.71 3.48 5.58
C LEU A 54 5.86 2.83 4.80
N GLY A 55 6.73 2.09 5.48
CA GLY A 55 7.82 1.34 4.84
C GLY A 55 7.28 0.30 3.86
N GLY A 56 6.28 -0.50 4.26
CA GLY A 56 5.65 -1.51 3.40
C GLY A 56 4.89 -0.92 2.22
N ASP A 57 4.31 0.27 2.38
CA ASP A 57 3.58 0.96 1.30
C ASP A 57 4.52 1.63 0.28
N LEU A 58 5.67 2.12 0.74
CA LEU A 58 6.70 2.77 -0.10
C LEU A 58 7.60 1.76 -0.82
N TYR A 59 8.01 0.69 -0.14
CA TYR A 59 8.92 -0.32 -0.67
C TYR A 59 8.16 -1.53 -1.20
N THR A 60 7.92 -1.54 -2.50
CA THR A 60 7.01 -2.50 -3.11
C THR A 60 7.67 -3.32 -4.21
N ALA A 61 6.89 -4.12 -4.95
CA ALA A 61 7.39 -4.89 -6.08
C ALA A 61 8.13 -4.03 -7.10
N TYR A 62 7.77 -2.74 -7.22
CA TYR A 62 8.52 -1.79 -8.02
C TYR A 62 10.01 -1.72 -7.62
N THR A 63 10.29 -1.55 -6.33
CA THR A 63 11.65 -1.39 -5.80
C THR A 63 12.46 -2.67 -5.93
N PHE A 64 11.85 -3.83 -5.68
CA PHE A 64 12.57 -5.11 -5.64
C PHE A 64 12.65 -5.82 -7.00
N VAL A 65 11.71 -5.58 -7.91
CA VAL A 65 11.64 -6.27 -9.21
C VAL A 65 11.95 -5.29 -10.34
N ALA A 66 11.23 -4.18 -10.44
CA ALA A 66 11.32 -3.31 -11.61
C ALA A 66 12.64 -2.53 -11.67
N VAL A 67 13.10 -1.96 -10.55
CA VAL A 67 14.34 -1.17 -10.52
C VAL A 67 15.58 -2.04 -10.83
N PRO A 68 15.81 -3.20 -10.18
CA PRO A 68 16.95 -4.06 -10.51
C PRO A 68 16.88 -4.60 -11.94
N ALA A 69 15.70 -4.98 -12.43
CA ALA A 69 15.53 -5.42 -13.81
C ALA A 69 15.92 -4.32 -14.82
N LEU A 70 15.57 -3.06 -14.53
CA LEU A 70 15.94 -1.92 -15.36
C LEU A 70 17.45 -1.64 -15.31
N VAL A 71 18.07 -1.75 -14.14
CA VAL A 71 19.53 -1.60 -13.99
C VAL A 71 20.25 -2.71 -14.76
N PHE A 72 19.75 -3.96 -14.68
CA PHE A 72 20.30 -5.07 -15.45
C PHE A 72 20.17 -4.84 -16.97
N ALA A 73 19.03 -4.33 -17.43
CA ALA A 73 18.75 -4.14 -18.85
C ALA A 73 19.40 -2.87 -19.47
N LYS A 74 19.49 -1.78 -18.72
CA LYS A 74 19.90 -0.44 -19.22
C LYS A 74 21.03 0.22 -18.42
N GLY A 75 21.66 -0.52 -17.51
CA GLY A 75 22.78 -0.03 -16.71
C GLY A 75 22.41 1.13 -15.79
N ALA A 76 23.30 2.13 -15.73
CA ALA A 76 23.22 3.24 -14.77
C ALA A 76 21.92 4.06 -14.84
N ILE A 77 21.21 4.08 -15.98
CA ILE A 77 19.92 4.79 -16.11
C ILE A 77 18.90 4.26 -15.09
N GLY A 78 18.93 2.97 -14.76
CA GLY A 78 18.04 2.38 -13.76
C GLY A 78 18.26 2.91 -12.35
N LEU A 79 19.43 3.50 -12.06
CA LEU A 79 19.74 4.10 -10.76
C LEU A 79 19.05 5.45 -10.53
N PHE A 80 18.25 5.96 -11.48
CA PHE A 80 17.45 7.17 -11.29
C PHE A 80 16.59 7.12 -10.03
N ALA A 81 16.22 5.92 -9.57
CA ALA A 81 15.47 5.71 -8.33
C ALA A 81 16.17 6.23 -7.08
N LEU A 82 17.50 6.18 -7.03
CA LEU A 82 18.27 6.62 -5.86
C LEU A 82 18.31 8.15 -5.71
N PRO A 83 18.70 8.94 -6.73
CA PRO A 83 18.73 10.40 -6.60
C PRO A 83 17.37 11.01 -6.26
N TYR A 84 16.29 10.59 -6.92
CA TYR A 84 14.99 11.21 -6.67
C TYR A 84 14.50 10.89 -5.25
N THR A 85 14.70 9.67 -4.74
CA THR A 85 14.27 9.31 -3.39
C THR A 85 15.05 10.11 -2.33
N ILE A 86 16.37 10.28 -2.51
CA ILE A 86 17.21 11.12 -1.63
C ILE A 86 16.68 12.56 -1.56
N ILE A 87 16.21 13.12 -2.67
CA ILE A 87 15.66 14.49 -2.71
C ILE A 87 14.24 14.55 -2.11
N VAL A 88 13.40 13.54 -2.39
CA VAL A 88 12.00 13.54 -1.97
C VAL A 88 11.85 13.37 -0.45
N TYR A 89 12.65 12.52 0.20
CA TYR A 89 12.50 12.26 1.63
C TYR A 89 12.60 13.53 2.50
N PRO A 90 13.61 14.41 2.35
CA PRO A 90 13.66 15.68 3.07
C PRO A 90 12.41 16.55 2.88
N ILE A 91 11.90 16.63 1.65
CA ILE A 91 10.67 17.40 1.34
C ILE A 91 9.49 16.80 2.11
N VAL A 92 9.33 15.48 2.08
CA VAL A 92 8.28 14.77 2.81
C VAL A 92 8.42 14.99 4.31
N TYR A 93 9.61 14.92 4.89
CA TYR A 93 9.83 15.16 6.32
C TYR A 93 9.55 16.59 6.76
N VAL A 94 9.62 17.58 5.86
CA VAL A 94 9.25 18.97 6.17
C VAL A 94 7.75 19.22 6.02
N VAL A 95 7.13 18.66 4.98
CA VAL A 95 5.74 18.94 4.61
C VAL A 95 4.76 18.03 5.34
N MET A 96 5.07 16.74 5.43
CA MET A 96 4.12 15.72 5.88
C MET A 96 3.77 15.81 7.38
N PRO A 97 4.69 16.15 8.30
CA PRO A 97 4.31 16.38 9.70
C PRO A 97 3.33 17.53 9.88
N LYS A 98 3.46 18.60 9.07
CA LYS A 98 2.53 19.74 9.11
C LYS A 98 1.14 19.34 8.61
N LEU A 99 1.08 18.59 7.51
CA LEU A 99 -0.17 18.06 6.98
C LEU A 99 -0.82 17.09 7.98
N TRP A 100 -0.04 16.22 8.61
CA TRP A 100 -0.52 15.28 9.62
C TRP A 100 -1.14 16.00 10.84
N GLN A 101 -0.48 17.04 11.35
CA GLN A 101 -1.03 17.85 12.44
C GLN A 101 -2.33 18.55 12.04
N ALA A 102 -2.38 19.16 10.85
CA ALA A 102 -3.59 19.82 10.36
C ALA A 102 -4.76 18.83 10.20
N ALA A 103 -4.49 17.67 9.57
CA ALA A 103 -5.48 16.61 9.40
C ALA A 103 -5.95 16.02 10.75
N ARG A 104 -5.06 15.96 11.75
CA ARG A 104 -5.42 15.46 13.08
C ARG A 104 -6.33 16.44 13.83
N ASN A 105 -6.02 17.74 13.76
CA ASN A 105 -6.76 18.76 14.49
C ASN A 105 -8.17 18.98 13.95
N LEU A 106 -8.33 18.92 12.62
CA LEU A 106 -9.60 19.16 11.94
C LEU A 106 -10.35 17.86 11.59
N GLY A 107 -9.81 16.71 11.98
CA GLY A 107 -10.46 15.41 11.80
C GLY A 107 -10.46 14.86 10.37
N HIS A 108 -9.80 15.50 9.41
CA HIS A 108 -9.73 15.09 8.00
C HIS A 108 -9.32 13.63 7.83
N ILE A 109 -10.01 12.92 6.93
CA ILE A 109 -9.73 11.51 6.62
C ILE A 109 -8.95 11.40 5.31
N THR A 110 -9.25 12.26 4.34
CA THR A 110 -8.63 12.28 3.03
C THR A 110 -7.85 13.58 2.76
N PRO A 111 -6.89 13.58 1.82
CA PRO A 111 -6.26 14.82 1.36
C PRO A 111 -7.26 15.81 0.74
N ALA A 112 -8.35 15.32 0.14
CA ALA A 112 -9.41 16.14 -0.42
C ALA A 112 -10.18 16.90 0.68
N ASP A 113 -10.40 16.29 1.86
CA ASP A 113 -11.02 16.96 3.01
C ASP A 113 -10.16 18.15 3.47
N TYR A 114 -8.84 17.95 3.55
CA TYR A 114 -7.91 19.03 3.91
C TYR A 114 -7.97 20.19 2.89
N VAL A 115 -8.00 19.88 1.60
CA VAL A 115 -8.10 20.90 0.55
C VAL A 115 -9.45 21.61 0.60
N ARG A 116 -10.54 20.89 0.84
CA ARG A 116 -11.88 21.46 0.99
C ARG A 116 -11.89 22.50 2.10
N ASP A 117 -11.36 22.17 3.27
CA ASP A 117 -11.40 23.05 4.43
C ASP A 117 -10.38 24.19 4.34
N ARG A 118 -9.21 23.94 3.74
CA ARG A 118 -8.16 24.95 3.57
C ARG A 118 -8.53 26.03 2.56
N PHE A 119 -9.21 25.66 1.48
CA PHE A 119 -9.54 26.55 0.35
C PHE A 119 -11.03 26.88 0.25
N ASN A 120 -11.87 26.32 1.11
CA ASN A 120 -13.33 26.46 1.10
C ASN A 120 -13.96 26.18 -0.29
N SER A 121 -13.39 25.24 -1.04
CA SER A 121 -13.78 24.95 -2.43
C SER A 121 -14.09 23.46 -2.63
N PRO A 122 -15.37 23.07 -2.76
CA PRO A 122 -15.75 21.68 -2.98
C PRO A 122 -15.34 21.19 -4.38
N PHE A 123 -15.26 22.09 -5.37
CA PHE A 123 -14.79 21.75 -6.71
C PHE A 123 -13.31 21.39 -6.72
N LEU A 124 -12.47 22.15 -6.02
CA LEU A 124 -11.04 21.84 -5.90
C LEU A 124 -10.83 20.52 -5.16
N ALA A 125 -11.61 20.27 -4.09
CA ALA A 125 -11.57 19.00 -3.38
C ALA A 125 -11.96 17.81 -4.29
N LEU A 126 -12.98 17.97 -5.14
CA LEU A 126 -13.37 16.95 -6.12
C LEU A 126 -12.25 16.66 -7.12
N LEU A 127 -11.61 17.70 -7.67
CA LEU A 127 -10.48 17.54 -8.59
C LEU A 127 -9.35 16.76 -7.92
N ILE A 128 -8.97 17.13 -6.69
CA ILE A 128 -7.93 16.43 -5.94
C ILE A 128 -8.32 14.97 -5.66
N ALA A 129 -9.58 14.70 -5.33
CA ALA A 129 -10.07 13.33 -5.12
C ALA A 129 -9.96 12.49 -6.40
N ILE A 130 -10.41 13.03 -7.54
CA ILE A 130 -10.31 12.36 -8.85
C ILE A 130 -8.85 12.12 -9.22
N THR A 131 -7.98 13.13 -9.07
CA THR A 131 -6.54 12.97 -9.34
C THR A 131 -5.93 11.89 -8.47
N GLY A 132 -6.27 11.82 -7.18
CA GLY A 132 -5.82 10.76 -6.29
C GLY A 132 -6.27 9.36 -6.73
N ILE A 133 -7.53 9.21 -7.15
CA ILE A 133 -8.07 7.95 -7.66
C ILE A 133 -7.34 7.54 -8.95
N VAL A 134 -7.19 8.45 -9.91
CA VAL A 134 -6.52 8.16 -11.18
C VAL A 134 -5.03 7.85 -10.97
N ALA A 135 -4.35 8.57 -10.08
CA ALA A 135 -2.93 8.35 -9.79
C ALA A 135 -2.66 7.01 -9.10
N THR A 136 -3.62 6.49 -8.33
CA THR A 136 -3.48 5.19 -7.64
C THR A 136 -3.75 3.99 -8.55
N MET A 137 -4.52 4.15 -9.63
CA MET A 137 -4.82 3.06 -10.57
C MET A 137 -3.56 2.42 -11.20
N PRO A 138 -2.61 3.18 -11.78
CA PRO A 138 -1.36 2.62 -12.30
C PRO A 138 -0.52 1.93 -11.21
N TYR A 139 -0.55 2.46 -9.99
CA TYR A 139 0.19 1.89 -8.87
C TYR A 139 -0.36 0.50 -8.51
N ILE A 140 -1.68 0.36 -8.41
CA ILE A 140 -2.34 -0.94 -8.16
C ILE A 140 -2.01 -1.93 -9.29
N ALA A 141 -2.07 -1.49 -10.55
CA ALA A 141 -1.72 -2.34 -11.69
C ALA A 141 -0.27 -2.87 -11.60
N LEU A 142 0.66 -2.01 -11.19
CA LEU A 142 2.06 -2.39 -11.00
C LEU A 142 2.25 -3.42 -9.88
N GLN A 143 1.47 -3.33 -8.79
CA GLN A 143 1.53 -4.34 -7.72
C GLN A 143 1.03 -5.71 -8.21
N ILE A 144 -0.06 -5.75 -8.97
CA ILE A 144 -0.60 -6.99 -9.54
C ILE A 144 0.42 -7.63 -10.48
N PHE A 145 1.11 -6.83 -11.30
CA PHE A 145 2.20 -7.29 -12.14
C PHE A 145 3.36 -7.89 -11.31
N GLY A 146 3.69 -7.28 -10.17
CA GLY A 146 4.68 -7.83 -9.23
C GLY A 146 4.31 -9.25 -8.77
N ILE A 147 3.06 -9.47 -8.36
CA ILE A 147 2.56 -10.78 -7.95
C ILE A 147 2.60 -11.77 -9.12
N GLN A 148 2.24 -11.32 -10.33
CA GLN A 148 2.27 -12.14 -11.54
C GLN A 148 3.67 -12.69 -11.83
N VAL A 149 4.69 -11.83 -11.74
CA VAL A 149 6.09 -12.23 -11.98
C VAL A 149 6.52 -13.33 -11.01
N VAL A 150 6.12 -13.25 -9.75
CA VAL A 150 6.45 -14.26 -8.72
C VAL A 150 5.71 -15.58 -9.01
N ILE A 151 4.39 -15.54 -9.25
CA ILE A 151 3.57 -16.72 -9.55
C ILE A 151 4.06 -17.44 -10.81
N ALA A 152 4.48 -16.69 -11.84
CA ALA A 152 4.99 -17.25 -13.08
C ALA A 152 6.23 -18.14 -12.88
N GLN A 153 7.03 -17.92 -11.83
CA GLN A 153 8.20 -18.77 -11.54
C GLN A 153 7.84 -20.13 -10.94
N MET A 154 6.62 -20.32 -10.42
CA MET A 154 6.21 -21.55 -9.74
C MET A 154 5.68 -22.63 -10.68
N GLY A 155 5.44 -22.30 -11.95
CA GLY A 155 4.90 -23.24 -12.96
C GLY A 155 3.41 -23.58 -12.77
N VAL A 156 2.66 -22.75 -12.05
CA VAL A 156 1.20 -22.86 -11.85
C VAL A 156 0.43 -21.96 -12.82
N ASN A 157 -0.88 -22.19 -12.98
CA ASN A 157 -1.72 -21.31 -13.79
C ASN A 157 -1.77 -19.90 -13.18
N VAL A 158 -1.16 -18.95 -13.87
CA VAL A 158 -0.97 -17.57 -13.40
C VAL A 158 -2.31 -16.83 -13.27
N GLU A 159 -3.21 -16.99 -14.23
CA GLU A 159 -4.48 -16.24 -14.28
C GLU A 159 -5.39 -16.61 -13.10
N ILE A 160 -5.60 -17.91 -12.86
CA ILE A 160 -6.43 -18.39 -11.75
C ILE A 160 -5.81 -17.99 -10.41
N SER A 161 -4.48 -18.14 -10.27
CA SER A 161 -3.78 -17.82 -9.03
C SER A 161 -3.82 -16.33 -8.71
N LEU A 162 -3.71 -15.47 -9.73
CA LEU A 162 -3.85 -14.02 -9.58
C LEU A 162 -5.26 -13.62 -9.16
N ILE A 163 -6.30 -14.20 -9.78
CA ILE A 163 -7.70 -13.92 -9.41
C ILE A 163 -7.93 -14.30 -7.95
N VAL A 164 -7.48 -15.48 -7.51
CA VAL A 164 -7.62 -15.92 -6.12
C VAL A 164 -6.87 -14.98 -5.18
N ALA A 165 -5.61 -14.65 -5.46
CA ALA A 165 -4.82 -13.74 -4.64
C ALA A 165 -5.46 -12.35 -4.54
N PHE A 166 -5.95 -11.82 -5.66
CA PHE A 166 -6.63 -10.52 -5.71
C PHE A 166 -7.93 -10.53 -4.91
N VAL A 167 -8.79 -11.54 -5.08
CA VAL A 167 -10.06 -11.65 -4.35
C VAL A 167 -9.82 -11.76 -2.84
N VAL A 168 -8.88 -12.59 -2.42
CA VAL A 168 -8.52 -12.73 -0.99
C VAL A 168 -8.05 -11.39 -0.44
N LEU A 169 -7.12 -10.72 -1.13
CA LEU A 169 -6.59 -9.42 -0.70
C LEU A 169 -7.68 -8.33 -0.67
N ALA A 170 -8.56 -8.29 -1.68
CA ALA A 170 -9.63 -7.31 -1.78
C ALA A 170 -10.67 -7.48 -0.67
N LEU A 171 -11.13 -8.72 -0.43
CA LEU A 171 -12.05 -9.03 0.67
C LEU A 171 -11.42 -8.69 2.02
N TYR A 172 -10.13 -9.03 2.18
CA TYR A 172 -9.40 -8.75 3.40
C TYR A 172 -9.26 -7.26 3.69
N THR A 173 -8.92 -6.47 2.67
CA THR A 173 -8.82 -5.01 2.76
C THR A 173 -10.17 -4.39 3.06
N TYR A 174 -11.23 -4.87 2.41
CA TYR A 174 -12.59 -4.39 2.62
C TYR A 174 -13.07 -4.63 4.06
N VAL A 175 -12.84 -5.83 4.61
CA VAL A 175 -13.29 -6.19 5.96
C VAL A 175 -12.45 -5.51 7.04
N SER A 176 -11.13 -5.40 6.85
CA SER A 176 -10.21 -5.05 7.95
C SER A 176 -9.67 -3.61 7.86
N GLY A 177 -9.83 -2.92 6.73
CA GLY A 177 -9.33 -1.56 6.53
C GLY A 177 -7.82 -1.43 6.74
N LEU A 178 -7.34 -0.30 7.28
CA LEU A 178 -5.92 -0.07 7.54
C LEU A 178 -5.33 -0.97 8.65
N ARG A 179 -6.17 -1.66 9.44
CA ARG A 179 -5.65 -2.66 10.42
C ARG A 179 -5.05 -3.86 9.73
N ALA A 180 -5.51 -4.16 8.50
CA ALA A 180 -5.08 -5.33 7.78
C ALA A 180 -3.57 -5.35 7.49
N PRO A 181 -2.97 -4.27 6.95
CA PRO A 181 -1.53 -4.21 6.73
C PRO A 181 -0.71 -3.81 7.98
N ALA A 182 -1.35 -3.49 9.11
CA ALA A 182 -0.67 -2.91 10.27
C ALA A 182 0.10 -3.91 11.14
N LEU A 183 -0.10 -5.21 10.94
CA LEU A 183 0.54 -6.32 11.66
C LEU A 183 0.91 -7.41 10.67
#